data_AF-A0A3D4XRI8-F1
#
_entry.id   AF-A0A3D4XRI8-F1
#
_cell.length_a   1.000
_cell.length_b   1.000
_cell.length_c   1.000
_cell.angle_alpha   90.00
_cell.angle_beta   90.00
_cell.angle_gamma   90.00
#
_symmetry.space_group_name_H-M   'P 1'
#
loop_
_entity.id
_entity.type
_entity.pdbx_description
1 polymer ?
#
loop_
_entity_poly.entity_id
_entity_poly.type
_entity_poly.pdbx_seq_one_letter_code
_entity_poly.pdbx_strand_id
1 'polypeptide(L)'
;MPKSKYNEKGAHSNNAKGAAAPLSLAKQNDHAFSGHGKGGDFHTDNYTFTFSSDLSTVQSMSEVENTRSKAIDLTTSTFKTTVGINDKNVQAVLSVEQTNSDSNVVSTRIYSDKDGDEQYVKNFDIQVAKVADARLFQQKFTVNADGTVTADTTGLNNHHGDALAQTAVLTKTALDNVAYITQTQAVGTAGDYRFDVFRDDNNDGVWTEIAHGQTSAVNIDATTGAINLVGLQSYLANASAILG
;
A
#
# COMPACT_ATOMS: atom_id res chain seq x y z
N MET A 1 34.94 15.62 -55.35
CA MET A 1 35.27 17.00 -54.92
C MET A 1 34.14 17.95 -55.37
N PRO A 2 33.85 19.03 -54.64
CA PRO A 2 32.48 19.36 -54.17
C PRO A 2 31.76 20.51 -54.92
N LYS A 3 30.48 20.71 -54.52
CA LYS A 3 29.61 21.93 -54.50
C LYS A 3 28.32 21.74 -55.31
N SER A 4 27.18 21.52 -54.62
CA SER A 4 26.25 22.54 -54.08
C SER A 4 25.59 23.39 -55.17
N LYS A 5 24.24 23.30 -55.24
CA LYS A 5 23.34 24.45 -55.29
C LYS A 5 21.88 24.00 -55.08
N TYR A 6 21.30 24.49 -53.99
CA TYR A 6 19.85 24.61 -53.79
C TYR A 6 19.27 25.56 -54.84
N ASN A 7 18.04 25.29 -55.32
CA ASN A 7 17.13 26.34 -55.74
C ASN A 7 15.67 25.97 -55.43
N GLU A 8 15.02 26.95 -54.81
CA GLU A 8 13.60 27.12 -54.45
C GLU A 8 12.66 27.06 -55.70
N LYS A 9 11.31 27.04 -55.70
CA LYS A 9 10.16 27.13 -54.78
C LYS A 9 8.90 26.89 -55.67
N GLY A 10 7.77 26.51 -55.07
CA GLY A 10 6.43 26.64 -55.68
C GLY A 10 5.53 25.42 -55.42
N ALA A 11 4.86 25.33 -54.27
CA ALA A 11 3.49 25.83 -53.99
C ALA A 11 2.38 24.86 -54.45
N HIS A 12 1.72 24.18 -53.50
CA HIS A 12 0.30 24.39 -53.13
C HIS A 12 -0.28 23.24 -52.25
N SER A 13 -0.88 23.66 -51.11
CA SER A 13 -2.15 23.18 -50.52
C SER A 13 -2.26 21.82 -49.77
N ASN A 14 -2.43 21.95 -48.44
CA ASN A 14 -3.40 21.32 -47.51
C ASN A 14 -3.61 19.78 -47.53
N ASN A 15 -3.39 19.09 -46.41
CA ASN A 15 -4.41 18.81 -45.38
C ASN A 15 -3.84 18.00 -44.19
N ALA A 16 -4.50 18.12 -43.04
CA ALA A 16 -4.08 17.60 -41.74
C ALA A 16 -4.42 16.12 -41.46
N LYS A 17 -3.86 15.64 -40.33
CA LYS A 17 -4.24 14.51 -39.46
C LYS A 17 -3.60 13.14 -39.70
N GLY A 18 -2.86 12.73 -38.68
CA GLY A 18 -3.11 11.45 -38.00
C GLY A 18 -2.17 10.31 -38.36
N ALA A 19 -1.23 10.00 -37.46
CA ALA A 19 -1.14 8.70 -36.82
C ALA A 19 0.06 8.70 -35.86
N ALA A 20 -0.27 8.44 -34.60
CA ALA A 20 0.66 8.34 -33.49
C ALA A 20 1.67 7.19 -33.70
N ALA A 21 2.86 7.40 -33.16
CA ALA A 21 3.86 6.37 -32.97
C ALA A 21 3.29 5.21 -32.12
N PRO A 22 3.55 3.94 -32.46
CA PRO A 22 3.13 2.83 -31.63
C PRO A 22 4.12 2.60 -30.49
N LEU A 23 3.56 2.56 -29.28
CA LEU A 23 3.84 1.60 -28.21
C LEU A 23 5.28 1.59 -27.65
N SER A 24 5.56 2.51 -26.73
CA SER A 24 6.44 2.17 -25.60
C SER A 24 5.68 1.23 -24.67
N LEU A 25 6.20 0.01 -24.50
CA LEU A 25 5.75 -0.96 -23.51
C LEU A 25 5.55 -0.27 -22.15
N ALA A 26 4.30 -0.18 -21.71
CA ALA A 26 4.00 0.02 -20.31
C ALA A 26 4.58 -1.18 -19.55
N LYS A 27 5.49 -0.92 -18.61
CA LYS A 27 5.84 -1.89 -17.58
C LYS A 27 4.56 -2.17 -16.81
N GLN A 28 3.91 -3.29 -17.10
CA GLN A 28 2.96 -3.90 -16.19
C GLN A 28 3.75 -4.25 -14.93
N ASN A 29 3.52 -3.52 -13.85
CA ASN A 29 3.93 -3.96 -12.54
C ASN A 29 3.02 -5.14 -12.19
N ASP A 30 3.52 -6.35 -12.40
CA ASP A 30 2.95 -7.54 -11.79
C ASP A 30 3.06 -7.34 -10.27
N HIS A 31 1.96 -6.92 -9.64
CA HIS A 31 1.82 -6.84 -8.20
C HIS A 31 1.71 -8.27 -7.66
N ALA A 32 2.85 -8.96 -7.60
CA ALA A 32 2.94 -10.19 -6.82
C ALA A 32 2.75 -9.81 -5.34
N PHE A 33 1.81 -10.49 -4.67
CA PHE A 33 1.67 -10.47 -3.20
C PHE A 33 2.97 -10.87 -2.48
N SER A 34 3.91 -11.50 -3.21
CA SER A 34 5.24 -11.84 -2.75
C SER A 34 6.17 -10.63 -2.86
N GLY A 35 6.13 -9.78 -1.84
CA GLY A 35 7.01 -8.62 -1.77
C GLY A 35 7.20 -8.16 -0.33
N HIS A 36 8.09 -8.83 0.42
CA HIS A 36 8.79 -8.19 1.54
C HIS A 36 9.72 -7.11 0.94
N GLY A 37 9.14 -6.03 0.44
CA GLY A 37 9.87 -4.91 -0.13
C GLY A 37 10.83 -4.38 0.91
N LYS A 38 12.11 -4.24 0.54
CA LYS A 38 13.05 -3.46 1.34
C LYS A 38 12.44 -2.08 1.53
N GLY A 39 12.06 -1.77 2.77
CA GLY A 39 11.35 -0.55 3.12
C GLY A 39 12.03 0.67 2.51
N GLY A 40 11.35 1.28 1.54
CA GLY A 40 11.47 2.72 1.39
C GLY A 40 10.84 3.36 2.61
N ASP A 41 11.41 4.46 3.07
CA ASP A 41 10.98 5.14 4.27
C ASP A 41 9.49 5.52 4.15
N PHE A 42 8.68 4.95 5.03
CA PHE A 42 7.22 4.99 4.92
C PHE A 42 6.64 6.40 5.08
N HIS A 43 7.42 7.31 5.69
CA HIS A 43 7.07 8.68 6.06
C HIS A 43 7.93 9.78 5.43
N THR A 44 8.90 9.49 4.56
CA THR A 44 9.73 10.56 3.95
C THR A 44 9.09 11.21 2.73
N ASP A 45 8.15 10.52 2.10
CA ASP A 45 7.57 10.96 0.84
C ASP A 45 6.37 11.86 1.10
N ASN A 46 6.45 13.08 0.59
CA ASN A 46 5.34 14.02 0.61
C ASN A 46 4.50 13.85 -0.64
N TYR A 47 3.19 13.97 -0.49
CA TYR A 47 2.24 13.86 -1.57
C TYR A 47 1.41 15.14 -1.66
N THR A 48 1.13 15.57 -2.88
CA THR A 48 0.21 16.67 -3.14
C THR A 48 -1.00 16.13 -3.87
N PHE A 49 -2.16 16.66 -3.52
CA PHE A 49 -3.43 16.31 -4.13
C PHE A 49 -4.12 17.56 -4.63
N THR A 50 -4.80 17.46 -5.76
CA THR A 50 -5.80 18.45 -6.16
C THR A 50 -7.19 17.83 -6.05
N PHE A 51 -8.13 18.64 -5.59
CA PHE A 51 -9.50 18.20 -5.34
C PHE A 51 -10.50 18.99 -6.17
N SER A 52 -11.68 18.40 -6.37
CA SER A 52 -12.85 19.16 -6.79
C SER A 52 -13.22 20.25 -5.78
N SER A 53 -14.00 21.24 -6.22
CA SER A 53 -14.40 22.38 -5.39
C SER A 53 -15.22 22.01 -4.15
N ASP A 54 -15.88 20.86 -4.18
CA ASP A 54 -16.62 20.28 -3.05
C ASP A 54 -15.76 19.36 -2.17
N LEU A 55 -14.46 19.24 -2.47
CA LEU A 55 -13.46 18.46 -1.74
C LEU A 55 -13.72 16.93 -1.72
N SER A 56 -14.66 16.45 -2.54
CA SER A 56 -15.08 15.04 -2.55
C SER A 56 -14.27 14.16 -3.51
N THR A 57 -13.71 14.74 -4.57
CA THR A 57 -13.09 14.01 -5.67
C THR A 57 -11.62 14.39 -5.79
N VAL A 58 -10.74 13.39 -5.85
CA VAL A 58 -9.32 13.58 -6.19
C VAL A 58 -9.19 13.75 -7.70
N GLN A 59 -8.60 14.86 -8.14
CA GLN A 59 -8.39 15.17 -9.56
C GLN A 59 -6.97 14.84 -10.02
N SER A 60 -5.98 15.05 -9.15
CA SER A 60 -4.59 14.66 -9.39
C SER A 60 -3.88 14.34 -8.08
N MET A 61 -2.81 13.55 -8.21
CA MET A 61 -1.91 13.22 -7.12
C MET A 61 -0.48 13.27 -7.66
N SER A 62 0.45 13.81 -6.87
CA SER A 62 1.88 13.78 -7.18
C SER A 62 2.70 13.43 -5.95
N GLU A 63 3.71 12.59 -6.15
CA GLU A 63 4.80 12.37 -5.21
C GLU A 63 5.79 13.53 -5.30
N VAL A 64 6.20 14.07 -4.16
CA VAL A 64 7.08 15.23 -4.04
C VAL A 64 8.36 14.80 -3.35
N GLU A 65 9.46 14.91 -4.08
CA GLU A 65 10.81 14.66 -3.57
C GLU A 65 11.65 15.93 -3.76
N ASN A 66 11.91 16.63 -2.66
CA ASN A 66 12.62 17.91 -2.66
C ASN A 66 11.97 18.94 -3.61
N THR A 67 12.63 19.27 -4.73
CA THR A 67 12.16 20.23 -5.73
C THR A 67 11.51 19.57 -6.94
N ARG A 68 11.34 18.24 -6.93
CA ARG A 68 10.76 17.47 -8.04
C ARG A 68 9.40 16.95 -7.62
N SER A 69 8.45 17.05 -8.54
CA SER A 69 7.17 16.37 -8.43
C SER A 69 7.01 15.36 -9.55
N LYS A 70 6.41 14.23 -9.22
CA LYS A 70 6.09 13.15 -10.15
C LYS A 70 4.60 12.87 -10.07
N ALA A 71 3.91 13.14 -11.17
CA ALA A 71 2.49 12.82 -11.29
C ALA A 71 2.28 11.30 -11.19
N ILE A 72 1.24 10.91 -10.45
CA ILE A 72 0.82 9.52 -10.29
C ILE A 72 -0.39 9.27 -11.18
N ASP A 73 -0.38 8.14 -11.89
CA ASP A 73 -1.53 7.68 -12.66
C ASP A 73 -2.61 7.15 -11.69
N LEU A 74 -3.83 7.67 -11.84
CA LEU A 74 -4.96 7.38 -10.97
C LEU A 74 -5.96 6.41 -11.60
N THR A 75 -5.71 5.94 -12.82
CA THR A 75 -6.71 5.20 -13.63
C THR A 75 -7.26 3.94 -12.95
N THR A 76 -6.46 3.27 -12.12
CA THR A 76 -6.85 2.05 -11.39
C THR A 76 -7.15 2.29 -9.92
N SER A 77 -7.18 3.55 -9.49
CA SER A 77 -7.42 3.94 -8.10
C SER A 77 -8.85 4.43 -7.90
N THR A 78 -9.44 4.06 -6.76
CA THR A 78 -10.57 4.75 -6.18
C THR A 78 -10.11 5.56 -4.97
N PHE A 79 -10.83 6.64 -4.67
CA PHE A 79 -10.48 7.54 -3.59
C PHE A 79 -11.67 7.82 -2.68
N LYS A 80 -11.39 8.00 -1.39
CA LYS A 80 -12.31 8.54 -0.41
C LYS A 80 -11.62 9.65 0.36
N THR A 81 -12.24 10.82 0.41
CA THR A 81 -11.72 11.97 1.16
C THR A 81 -12.42 12.09 2.52
N THR A 82 -11.66 12.50 3.53
CA THR A 82 -12.21 12.94 4.83
C THR A 82 -12.01 14.43 4.94
N VAL A 83 -13.11 15.19 4.94
CA VAL A 83 -13.09 16.66 5.05
C VAL A 83 -13.32 17.07 6.49
N GLY A 84 -12.58 18.06 6.96
CA GLY A 84 -12.72 18.61 8.31
C GLY A 84 -12.00 19.93 8.47
N ILE A 85 -11.82 20.38 9.71
CA ILE A 85 -11.06 21.58 10.05
C ILE A 85 -9.63 21.18 10.40
N ASN A 86 -8.64 21.76 9.70
CA ASN A 86 -7.22 21.53 9.97
C ASN A 86 -6.70 22.38 11.14
N ASP A 87 -5.43 22.22 11.51
CA ASP A 87 -4.84 22.96 12.64
C ASP A 87 -4.70 24.47 12.36
N LYS A 88 -4.88 24.91 11.11
CA LYS A 88 -4.99 26.31 10.69
C LYS A 88 -6.43 26.86 10.75
N ASN A 89 -7.40 26.10 11.29
CA ASN A 89 -8.83 26.44 11.34
C ASN A 89 -9.49 26.64 9.96
N VAL A 90 -9.01 25.96 8.93
CA VAL A 90 -9.56 26.00 7.58
C VAL A 90 -10.24 24.67 7.25
N GLN A 91 -11.38 24.73 6.58
CA GLN A 91 -12.03 23.53 6.04
C GLN A 91 -11.21 23.00 4.85
N ALA A 92 -10.70 21.78 4.99
CA ALA A 92 -9.83 21.13 4.02
C ALA A 92 -10.04 19.61 4.03
N VAL A 93 -9.44 18.91 3.06
CA VAL A 93 -9.31 17.45 3.11
C VAL A 93 -8.22 17.13 4.14
N LEU A 94 -8.56 16.39 5.20
CA LEU A 94 -7.62 15.99 6.25
C LEU A 94 -6.95 14.66 5.92
N SER A 95 -7.65 13.79 5.19
CA SER A 95 -7.08 12.54 4.72
C SER A 95 -7.67 12.07 3.40
N VAL A 96 -6.85 11.33 2.66
CA VAL A 96 -7.21 10.68 1.41
C VAL A 96 -6.93 9.19 1.56
N GLU A 97 -7.96 8.36 1.46
CA GLU A 97 -7.82 6.92 1.31
C GLU A 97 -7.82 6.59 -0.19
N GLN A 98 -6.71 6.05 -0.68
CA GLN A 98 -6.56 5.53 -2.03
C GLN A 98 -6.67 4.01 -1.99
N THR A 99 -7.53 3.42 -2.82
CA THR A 99 -7.62 1.98 -3.00
C THR A 99 -7.29 1.61 -4.44
N ASN A 100 -6.37 0.67 -4.62
CA ASN A 100 -6.06 0.02 -5.89
C ASN A 100 -6.47 -1.45 -5.78
N SER A 101 -7.15 -1.99 -6.79
CA SER A 101 -7.50 -3.40 -6.81
C SER A 101 -7.23 -4.01 -8.18
N ASP A 102 -6.57 -5.16 -8.17
CA ASP A 102 -6.44 -6.02 -9.35
C ASP A 102 -7.13 -7.37 -9.09
N SER A 103 -6.82 -8.39 -9.89
CA SER A 103 -7.43 -9.72 -9.73
C SER A 103 -6.98 -10.46 -8.46
N ASN A 104 -5.81 -10.13 -7.91
CA ASN A 104 -5.13 -10.90 -6.89
C ASN A 104 -5.00 -10.16 -5.56
N VAL A 105 -4.95 -8.82 -5.58
CA VAL A 105 -4.66 -7.99 -4.41
C VAL A 105 -5.56 -6.75 -4.37
N VAL A 106 -5.91 -6.31 -3.15
CA VAL A 106 -6.37 -4.96 -2.86
C VAL A 106 -5.27 -4.24 -2.08
N SER A 107 -4.83 -3.09 -2.54
CA SER A 107 -3.95 -2.19 -1.78
C SER A 107 -4.74 -0.97 -1.34
N THR A 108 -4.67 -0.61 -0.07
CA THR A 108 -5.23 0.62 0.48
C THR A 108 -4.13 1.45 1.12
N ARG A 109 -4.09 2.74 0.79
CA ARG A 109 -3.16 3.73 1.33
C ARG A 109 -3.92 4.88 1.92
N ILE A 110 -3.48 5.39 3.06
CA ILE A 110 -4.02 6.61 3.67
C ILE A 110 -2.92 7.65 3.72
N TYR A 111 -3.27 8.82 3.22
CA TYR A 111 -2.46 10.02 3.23
C TYR A 111 -3.15 11.02 4.15
N SER A 112 -2.40 11.77 4.96
CA SER A 112 -2.98 12.75 5.88
C SER A 112 -2.20 14.06 5.88
N ASP A 113 -2.95 15.16 5.98
CA ASP A 113 -2.46 16.54 6.11
C ASP A 113 -3.25 17.21 7.24
N LYS A 114 -2.70 17.13 8.46
CA LYS A 114 -3.37 17.67 9.64
C LYS A 114 -3.03 19.14 9.87
N ASP A 115 -1.81 19.57 9.52
CA ASP A 115 -1.34 20.93 9.73
C ASP A 115 -1.78 21.89 8.61
N GLY A 116 -2.31 21.35 7.51
CA GLY A 116 -2.87 22.09 6.40
C GLY A 116 -1.83 22.78 5.56
N ASP A 117 -0.62 22.21 5.43
CA ASP A 117 0.43 22.71 4.56
C ASP A 117 0.33 22.20 3.11
N GLU A 118 -0.71 21.42 2.81
CA GLU A 118 -1.00 20.79 1.52
C GLU A 118 0.01 19.69 1.14
N GLN A 119 0.86 19.26 2.07
CA GLN A 119 1.77 18.12 1.93
C GLN A 119 1.27 16.95 2.77
N TYR A 120 0.68 15.99 2.09
CA TYR A 120 0.15 14.80 2.71
C TYR A 120 1.25 13.78 2.91
N VAL A 121 1.29 13.19 4.10
CA VAL A 121 2.20 12.09 4.42
C VAL A 121 1.41 10.79 4.42
N LYS A 122 1.96 9.75 3.79
CA LYS A 122 1.42 8.40 3.89
C LYS A 122 1.58 7.90 5.32
N ASN A 123 0.48 7.56 5.98
CA ASN A 123 0.50 7.09 7.37
C ASN A 123 -0.04 5.69 7.56
N PHE A 124 -0.64 5.11 6.51
CA PHE A 124 -1.10 3.74 6.49
C PHE A 124 -1.01 3.16 5.07
N ASP A 125 -0.55 1.92 4.95
CA ASP A 125 -0.58 1.09 3.73
C ASP A 125 -0.90 -0.34 4.15
N ILE A 126 -1.81 -0.99 3.42
CA ILE A 126 -2.09 -2.41 3.55
C ILE A 126 -2.32 -3.00 2.17
N GLN A 127 -1.78 -4.19 1.96
CA GLN A 127 -2.07 -5.05 0.82
C GLN A 127 -2.74 -6.31 1.33
N VAL A 128 -3.87 -6.67 0.73
CA VAL A 128 -4.71 -7.80 1.13
C VAL A 128 -4.85 -8.75 -0.06
N ALA A 129 -4.55 -10.03 0.13
CA ALA A 129 -4.73 -11.06 -0.89
C ALA A 129 -6.23 -11.32 -1.13
N LYS A 130 -6.65 -11.26 -2.40
CA LYS A 130 -8.03 -11.55 -2.84
C LYS A 130 -8.23 -13.00 -3.25
N VAL A 131 -7.17 -13.74 -3.51
CA VAL A 131 -7.23 -15.11 -4.04
C VAL A 131 -6.32 -16.01 -3.24
N ALA A 132 -6.72 -17.27 -3.08
CA ALA A 132 -5.84 -18.27 -2.54
C ALA A 132 -4.70 -18.56 -3.51
N ASP A 133 -3.47 -18.53 -3.03
CA ASP A 133 -2.27 -18.82 -3.81
C ASP A 133 -1.31 -19.63 -2.95
N ALA A 134 -0.83 -20.77 -3.47
CA ALA A 134 0.11 -21.62 -2.76
C ALA A 134 1.45 -20.92 -2.47
N ARG A 135 1.73 -19.80 -3.16
CA ARG A 135 2.93 -18.97 -2.98
C ARG A 135 2.80 -17.94 -1.87
N LEU A 136 1.63 -17.80 -1.24
CA LEU A 136 1.47 -16.95 -0.07
C LEU A 136 2.38 -17.48 1.06
N PHE A 137 2.92 -16.55 1.85
CA PHE A 137 3.79 -16.90 2.95
C PHE A 137 3.00 -17.69 4.01
N GLN A 138 3.60 -18.76 4.52
CA GLN A 138 2.98 -19.66 5.48
C GLN A 138 3.90 -19.86 6.68
N GLN A 139 3.30 -19.83 7.87
CA GLN A 139 4.00 -19.88 9.14
C GLN A 139 3.26 -20.76 10.14
N LYS A 140 4.02 -21.55 10.92
CA LYS A 140 3.49 -22.23 12.09
C LYS A 140 3.66 -21.36 13.31
N PHE A 141 2.58 -21.19 14.06
CA PHE A 141 2.57 -20.49 15.33
C PHE A 141 2.21 -21.45 16.46
N THR A 142 2.87 -21.29 17.61
CA THR A 142 2.46 -21.93 18.85
C THR A 142 1.74 -20.90 19.70
N VAL A 143 0.49 -21.18 20.03
CA VAL A 143 -0.31 -20.36 20.94
C VAL A 143 -0.28 -21.04 22.30
N ASN A 144 0.39 -20.43 23.26
CA ASN A 144 0.52 -20.97 24.61
C ASN A 144 -0.78 -20.78 25.41
N ALA A 145 -0.90 -21.52 26.52
CA ALA A 145 -2.07 -21.46 27.38
C ALA A 145 -2.31 -20.09 28.03
N ASP A 146 -1.26 -19.26 28.14
CA ASP A 146 -1.33 -17.89 28.63
C ASP A 146 -1.70 -16.86 27.54
N GLY A 147 -1.97 -17.33 26.32
CA GLY A 147 -2.30 -16.50 25.16
C GLY A 147 -1.09 -15.94 24.41
N THR A 148 0.14 -16.17 24.89
CA THR A 148 1.34 -15.75 24.17
C THR A 148 1.49 -16.54 22.87
N VAL A 149 1.92 -15.85 21.81
CA VAL A 149 2.16 -16.45 20.50
C VAL A 149 3.65 -16.47 20.24
N THR A 150 4.17 -17.65 19.95
CA THR A 150 5.52 -17.83 19.40
C THR A 150 5.41 -18.42 18.01
N ALA A 151 6.49 -18.34 17.25
CA ALA A 151 6.51 -18.84 15.90
C ALA A 151 7.70 -19.76 15.67
N ASP A 152 7.50 -20.77 14.82
CA ASP A 152 8.58 -21.64 14.40
C ASP A 152 9.58 -20.86 13.54
N THR A 153 10.87 -21.18 13.67
CA THR A 153 11.96 -20.43 13.03
C THR A 153 12.06 -20.64 11.51
N THR A 154 11.37 -21.65 10.97
CA THR A 154 11.30 -21.93 9.53
C THR A 154 9.86 -21.84 9.04
N GLY A 155 9.51 -20.77 8.32
CA GLY A 155 8.26 -20.70 7.55
C GLY A 155 8.18 -21.84 6.53
N LEU A 156 6.97 -22.35 6.26
CA LEU A 156 6.75 -23.57 5.45
C LEU A 156 6.83 -23.30 3.94
N ASN A 157 6.34 -22.15 3.48
CA ASN A 157 6.48 -21.66 2.10
C ASN A 157 7.32 -20.39 2.09
N ASN A 158 8.56 -20.52 2.57
CA ASN A 158 9.47 -19.41 2.69
C ASN A 158 10.25 -19.20 1.38
N HIS A 159 9.62 -18.62 0.35
CA HIS A 159 10.33 -18.22 -0.86
C HIS A 159 11.36 -17.11 -0.59
N HIS A 160 11.28 -16.44 0.56
CA HIS A 160 12.21 -15.43 1.03
C HIS A 160 12.54 -15.72 2.50
N GLY A 161 13.60 -16.49 2.74
CA GLY A 161 14.10 -17.03 4.01
C GLY A 161 14.33 -16.07 5.19
N ASP A 162 13.54 -15.01 5.36
CA ASP A 162 13.61 -14.11 6.49
C ASP A 162 12.95 -14.83 7.67
N ALA A 163 13.77 -15.25 8.62
CA ALA A 163 13.28 -15.65 9.92
C ALA A 163 12.49 -14.48 10.53
N LEU A 164 11.41 -14.79 11.23
CA LEU A 164 10.67 -13.79 11.99
C LEU A 164 11.64 -12.99 12.86
N ALA A 165 11.60 -11.67 12.70
CA ALA A 165 12.51 -10.81 13.43
C ALA A 165 12.34 -11.02 14.93
N GLN A 166 13.44 -11.20 15.66
CA GLN A 166 13.43 -11.48 17.10
C GLN A 166 12.73 -10.38 17.92
N THR A 167 12.47 -9.21 17.33
CA THR A 167 11.83 -8.06 17.98
C THR A 167 10.37 -7.86 17.56
N ALA A 168 9.77 -8.79 16.82
CA ALA A 168 8.37 -8.67 16.41
C ALA A 168 7.42 -9.01 17.57
N VAL A 169 6.38 -8.21 17.72
CA VAL A 169 5.24 -8.48 18.61
C VAL A 169 4.27 -9.37 17.87
N LEU A 170 3.98 -10.55 18.43
CA LEU A 170 2.98 -11.48 17.92
C LEU A 170 1.73 -11.42 18.79
N THR A 171 0.56 -11.34 18.17
CA THR A 171 -0.72 -11.28 18.90
C THR A 171 -1.76 -12.13 18.20
N LYS A 172 -2.55 -12.87 18.97
CA LYS A 172 -3.73 -13.59 18.45
C LYS A 172 -4.99 -12.83 18.85
N THR A 173 -5.81 -12.50 17.86
CA THR A 173 -7.07 -11.76 18.07
C THR A 173 -8.18 -12.45 17.31
N ALA A 174 -9.38 -12.46 17.87
CA ALA A 174 -10.58 -12.89 17.17
C ALA A 174 -11.39 -11.66 16.72
N LEU A 175 -11.74 -11.60 15.44
CA LEU A 175 -12.66 -10.61 14.86
C LEU A 175 -13.76 -11.36 14.11
N ASP A 176 -15.03 -11.06 14.40
CA ASP A 176 -16.20 -11.71 13.80
C ASP A 176 -16.12 -13.25 13.81
N ASN A 177 -15.65 -13.83 14.91
CA ASN A 177 -15.40 -15.28 15.11
C ASN A 177 -14.30 -15.88 14.22
N VAL A 178 -13.52 -15.06 13.52
CA VAL A 178 -12.34 -15.48 12.76
C VAL A 178 -11.09 -15.16 13.58
N ALA A 179 -10.22 -16.15 13.75
CA ALA A 179 -8.95 -15.96 14.46
C ALA A 179 -7.88 -15.44 13.50
N TYR A 180 -7.17 -14.41 13.94
CA TYR A 180 -6.02 -13.84 13.25
C TYR A 180 -4.80 -13.89 14.15
N ILE A 181 -3.64 -14.08 13.54
CA ILE A 181 -2.36 -13.78 14.18
C ILE A 181 -1.77 -12.58 13.45
N THR A 182 -1.34 -11.58 14.21
CA THR A 182 -0.63 -10.42 13.67
C THR A 182 0.80 -10.45 14.12
N GLN A 183 1.69 -10.07 13.21
CA GLN A 183 3.06 -9.72 13.51
C GLN A 183 3.21 -8.22 13.37
N THR A 184 3.86 -7.57 14.33
CA THR A 184 4.10 -6.13 14.30
C THR A 184 5.56 -5.85 14.66
N GLN A 185 6.24 -5.03 13.87
CA GLN A 185 7.64 -4.71 14.07
C GLN A 185 7.87 -3.23 13.83
N ALA A 186 8.52 -2.56 14.78
CA ALA A 186 9.02 -1.21 14.55
C ALA A 186 10.11 -1.23 13.46
N VAL A 187 10.01 -0.32 12.49
CA VAL A 187 10.95 -0.17 11.37
C VAL A 187 11.60 1.20 11.45
N GLY A 188 12.92 1.25 11.32
CA GLY A 188 13.68 2.49 11.39
C GLY A 188 13.59 3.18 12.77
N THR A 189 13.73 4.50 12.77
CA THR A 189 13.74 5.32 14.00
C THR A 189 12.56 6.30 14.09
N ALA A 190 11.66 6.32 13.11
CA ALA A 190 10.64 7.36 12.94
C ALA A 190 9.27 7.04 13.56
N GLY A 191 9.14 5.91 14.28
CA GLY A 191 7.84 5.48 14.82
C GLY A 191 6.96 4.77 13.79
N ASP A 192 7.60 4.17 12.79
CA ASP A 192 6.97 3.40 11.72
C ASP A 192 6.93 1.94 12.12
N TYR A 193 5.87 1.26 11.70
CA TYR A 193 5.68 -0.14 12.01
C TYR A 193 5.32 -0.89 10.73
N ARG A 194 5.98 -2.02 10.52
CA ARG A 194 5.51 -3.03 9.58
C ARG A 194 4.61 -4.00 10.32
N PHE A 195 3.57 -4.46 9.65
CA PHE A 195 2.73 -5.53 10.17
C PHE A 195 2.39 -6.54 9.08
N ASP A 196 2.18 -7.78 9.52
CA ASP A 196 1.72 -8.89 8.69
C ASP A 196 0.54 -9.54 9.42
N VAL A 197 -0.48 -10.00 8.68
CA VAL A 197 -1.72 -10.58 9.20
C VAL A 197 -1.89 -11.97 8.62
N PHE A 198 -2.08 -12.93 9.51
CA PHE A 198 -2.19 -14.33 9.19
C PHE A 198 -3.53 -14.90 9.60
N ARG A 199 -4.02 -15.87 8.83
CA ARG A 199 -5.24 -16.64 9.13
C ARG A 199 -5.02 -18.12 8.86
N ASP A 200 -5.63 -18.96 9.69
CA ASP A 200 -5.67 -20.42 9.54
C ASP A 200 -7.11 -20.82 9.19
N ASP A 201 -7.40 -20.89 7.89
CA ASP A 201 -8.76 -21.11 7.37
C ASP A 201 -9.19 -22.58 7.38
N ASN A 202 -8.25 -23.53 7.39
CA ASN A 202 -8.52 -24.97 7.41
C ASN A 202 -8.26 -25.62 8.79
N ASN A 203 -7.78 -24.83 9.75
CA ASN A 203 -7.49 -25.23 11.13
C ASN A 203 -6.47 -26.37 11.23
N ASP A 204 -5.49 -26.40 10.32
CA ASP A 204 -4.40 -27.38 10.28
C ASP A 204 -3.15 -26.94 11.08
N GLY A 205 -3.19 -25.74 11.66
CA GLY A 205 -2.09 -25.13 12.41
C GLY A 205 -1.05 -24.43 11.54
N VAL A 206 -1.27 -24.34 10.23
CA VAL A 206 -0.48 -23.55 9.28
C VAL A 206 -1.24 -22.27 8.94
N TRP A 207 -0.64 -21.15 9.31
CA TRP A 207 -1.25 -19.85 9.14
C TRP A 207 -0.71 -19.22 7.86
N THR A 208 -1.61 -18.75 7.00
CA THR A 208 -1.25 -18.10 5.73
C THR A 208 -1.33 -16.59 5.89
N GLU A 209 -0.31 -15.88 5.40
CA GLU A 209 -0.31 -14.41 5.34
C GLU A 209 -1.38 -13.95 4.35
N ILE A 210 -2.38 -13.25 4.85
CA ILE A 210 -3.51 -12.73 4.05
C ILE A 210 -3.36 -11.24 3.78
N ALA A 211 -2.55 -10.54 4.57
CA ALA A 211 -2.26 -9.14 4.39
C ALA A 211 -0.91 -8.75 5.01
N HIS A 212 -0.28 -7.73 4.45
CA HIS A 212 0.85 -7.05 5.06
C HIS A 212 0.75 -5.55 4.80
N GLY A 213 1.51 -4.77 5.55
CA GLY A 213 1.47 -3.32 5.42
C GLY A 213 2.45 -2.59 6.31
N GLN A 214 2.32 -1.28 6.26
CA GLN A 214 3.06 -0.35 7.11
C GLN A 214 2.09 0.68 7.70
N THR A 215 2.39 1.14 8.91
CA THR A 215 1.60 2.15 9.60
C THR A 215 2.49 3.03 10.45
N SER A 216 2.02 4.25 10.70
CA SER A 216 2.52 5.06 11.80
C SER A 216 2.01 4.53 13.14
N ALA A 217 2.55 5.08 14.23
CA ALA A 217 2.15 4.77 15.60
C ALA A 217 0.64 4.95 15.90
N VAL A 218 -0.15 5.63 15.06
CA VAL A 218 -1.58 5.88 15.31
C VAL A 218 -2.42 4.60 15.35
N ASN A 219 -1.99 3.55 14.64
CA ASN A 219 -2.69 2.26 14.60
C ASN A 219 -2.03 1.21 15.52
N ILE A 220 -1.07 1.61 16.36
CA ILE A 220 -0.37 0.72 17.28
C ILE A 220 -0.90 0.95 18.69
N ASP A 221 -1.16 -0.15 19.41
CA ASP A 221 -1.43 -0.09 20.84
C ASP A 221 -0.15 0.33 21.58
N ALA A 222 -0.17 1.51 22.19
CA ALA A 222 1.01 2.09 22.84
C ALA A 222 1.51 1.29 24.07
N THR A 223 0.70 0.36 24.60
CA THR A 223 1.06 -0.46 25.76
C THR A 223 1.75 -1.75 25.32
N THR A 224 1.25 -2.37 24.26
CA THR A 224 1.70 -3.70 23.81
C THR A 224 2.63 -3.64 22.60
N GLY A 225 2.62 -2.54 21.84
CA GLY A 225 3.33 -2.43 20.57
C GLY A 225 2.69 -3.23 19.44
N ALA A 226 1.49 -3.77 19.63
CA ALA A 226 0.77 -4.55 18.63
C ALA A 226 -0.07 -3.66 17.71
N ILE A 227 -0.21 -4.06 16.44
CA ILE A 227 -1.17 -3.45 15.51
C ILE A 227 -2.62 -3.61 16.03
N ASN A 228 -3.39 -2.54 16.00
CA ASN A 228 -4.80 -2.56 16.36
C ASN A 228 -5.66 -3.07 15.19
N LEU A 229 -5.95 -4.37 15.20
CA LEU A 229 -6.68 -5.03 14.12
C LEU A 229 -8.14 -4.53 13.95
N VAL A 230 -8.75 -3.94 14.99
CA VAL A 230 -10.11 -3.36 14.88
C VAL A 230 -10.13 -2.23 13.85
N GLY A 231 -9.08 -1.41 13.79
CA GLY A 231 -8.92 -0.37 12.78
C GLY A 231 -8.69 -0.90 11.36
N LEU A 232 -8.36 -2.20 11.22
CA LEU A 232 -8.04 -2.84 9.95
C LEU A 232 -9.16 -3.72 9.39
N GLN A 233 -10.20 -3.98 10.20
CA GLN A 233 -11.25 -4.96 9.90
C GLN A 233 -11.92 -4.71 8.54
N SER A 234 -12.20 -3.45 8.20
CA SER A 234 -12.83 -3.11 6.92
C SER A 234 -11.97 -3.48 5.70
N TYR A 235 -10.64 -3.46 5.84
CA TYR A 235 -9.74 -3.80 4.75
C TYR A 235 -9.61 -5.32 4.59
N LEU A 236 -9.57 -6.05 5.71
CA LEU A 236 -9.49 -7.51 5.74
C LEU A 236 -10.74 -8.20 5.17
N ALA A 237 -11.88 -7.51 5.09
CA ALA A 237 -13.08 -8.02 4.40
C ALA A 237 -12.85 -8.33 2.91
N ASN A 238 -11.81 -7.77 2.30
CA ASN A 238 -11.41 -8.11 0.93
C ASN A 238 -10.62 -9.42 0.83
N ALA A 239 -10.17 -9.97 1.97
CA ALA A 239 -9.50 -11.26 1.98
C ALA A 239 -10.53 -12.36 1.72
N SER A 240 -10.39 -13.06 0.59
CA SER A 240 -11.14 -14.30 0.36
C SER A 240 -10.76 -15.33 1.41
N ALA A 241 -11.64 -16.29 1.71
CA ALA A 241 -11.24 -17.53 2.39
C ALA A 241 -10.08 -18.15 1.60
N ILE A 242 -8.90 -18.23 2.22
CA ILE A 242 -7.68 -18.71 1.60
C ILE A 242 -7.60 -20.20 1.93
N LEU A 243 -8.26 -21.01 1.11
CA LEU A 243 -8.13 -22.45 1.18
C LEU A 243 -6.82 -22.85 0.49
N GLY A 244 -5.87 -23.36 1.27
CA GLY A 244 -4.69 -24.07 0.77
C GLY A 244 -5.05 -25.41 0.14
#